data_AF-A0A2H9N7Y4-F1
#
_entry.id   AF-A0A2H9N7Y4-F1
#
_cell.length_a   1.000
_cell.length_b   1.000
_cell.length_c   1.000
_cell.angle_alpha   90.00
_cell.angle_beta   90.00
_cell.angle_gamma   90.00
#
_symmetry.space_group_name_H-M   'P 1'
#
loop_
_entity.id
_entity.type
_entity.pdbx_description
1 polymer ?
#
loop_
_entity_poly.entity_id
_entity_poly.type
_entity_poly.pdbx_seq_one_letter_code
_entity_poly.pdbx_strand_id
1 'polypeptide(L)'
;MKRIYADLHLCPNLKDSKHVSQIISKASKLGYRLIAITFPSNLTEEEIRRLRNISKEAKIDLASRVDLKPKTPEELIYNLRKLRRRFEIIAVICESKNVARQAAKDRRVDLLNFPSLDFRRRFFDKAEAELASNGLASLEIDIKPLLTLEGPARIRL
;
A
#
# COMPACT_ATOMS: atom_id res chain seq x y z
N MET A 1 19.51 -7.66 -15.71
CA MET A 1 18.58 -6.62 -15.19
C MET A 1 19.18 -6.04 -13.90
N LYS A 2 19.26 -4.72 -13.74
CA LYS A 2 19.77 -4.12 -12.48
C LYS A 2 18.68 -4.22 -11.40
N ARG A 3 19.03 -4.66 -10.19
CA ARG A 3 18.07 -4.74 -9.07
C ARG A 3 17.55 -3.33 -8.73
N ILE A 4 16.25 -3.20 -8.58
CA ILE A 4 15.56 -1.97 -8.16
C ILE A 4 15.05 -2.21 -6.74
N TYR A 5 15.34 -1.28 -5.84
CA TYR A 5 14.74 -1.24 -4.50
C TYR A 5 13.60 -0.23 -4.51
N ALA A 6 12.46 -0.63 -3.96
CA ALA A 6 11.26 0.19 -3.88
C ALA A 6 10.69 0.18 -2.45
N ASP A 7 10.16 1.32 -2.03
CA ASP A 7 9.31 1.42 -0.84
C ASP A 7 7.89 1.70 -1.31
N LEU A 8 6.95 0.80 -0.98
CA LEU A 8 5.59 0.83 -1.53
C LEU A 8 4.57 1.46 -0.59
N HIS A 9 4.94 1.86 0.63
CA HIS A 9 3.97 2.30 1.64
C HIS A 9 4.42 3.56 2.40
N LEU A 10 4.76 4.62 1.67
CA LEU A 10 5.05 5.91 2.28
C LEU A 10 3.76 6.70 2.56
N CYS A 11 3.57 7.10 3.82
CA CYS A 11 2.43 7.89 4.29
C CYS A 11 2.84 9.26 4.87
N PRO A 12 3.47 10.16 4.07
CA PRO A 12 3.85 11.49 4.53
C PRO A 12 2.61 12.38 4.75
N ASN A 13 2.76 13.44 5.52
CA ASN A 13 1.73 14.48 5.60
C ASN A 13 1.72 15.29 4.29
N LEU A 14 0.79 14.99 3.38
CA LEU A 14 0.71 15.61 2.05
C LEU A 14 0.49 17.14 2.08
N LYS A 15 -0.02 17.68 3.18
CA LYS A 15 -0.20 19.14 3.36
C LYS A 15 1.12 19.86 3.64
N ASP A 16 2.11 19.15 4.18
CA ASP A 16 3.42 19.71 4.50
C ASP A 16 4.42 19.39 3.38
N SER A 17 4.49 20.31 2.42
CA SER A 17 5.38 20.18 1.27
C SER A 17 6.86 20.05 1.61
N LYS A 18 7.30 20.64 2.73
CA LYS A 18 8.70 20.53 3.17
C LYS A 18 8.97 19.13 3.69
N HIS A 19 8.08 18.60 4.52
CA HIS A 19 8.15 17.24 5.04
C HIS A 19 8.12 16.20 3.91
N VAL A 20 7.21 16.34 2.93
CA VAL A 20 7.14 15.43 1.78
C VAL A 20 8.46 15.44 0.99
N SER A 21 8.99 16.62 0.68
CA SER A 21 10.25 16.75 -0.06
C SER A 21 11.43 16.13 0.70
N GLN A 22 11.46 16.28 2.03
CA GLN A 22 12.47 15.66 2.89
C GLN A 22 12.39 14.13 2.85
N ILE A 23 11.19 13.55 2.92
CA ILE A 23 11.00 12.09 2.83
C ILE A 23 11.46 11.57 1.46
N ILE A 24 11.05 12.21 0.37
CA ILE A 24 11.42 11.81 -1.00
C ILE A 24 12.95 11.89 -1.18
N SER A 25 13.56 13.01 -0.76
CA SER A 25 15.01 13.19 -0.83
C SER A 25 15.75 12.14 -0.01
N LYS A 26 15.23 11.81 1.19
CA LYS A 26 15.81 10.78 2.05
C LYS A 26 15.72 9.39 1.41
N ALA A 27 14.58 9.02 0.82
CA ALA A 27 14.42 7.75 0.11
C ALA A 27 15.44 7.62 -1.06
N SER A 28 15.60 8.68 -1.86
CA SER A 28 16.59 8.72 -2.94
C SER A 28 18.02 8.53 -2.40
N LYS A 29 18.39 9.21 -1.30
CA LYS A 29 19.70 9.05 -0.63
C LYS A 29 19.93 7.64 -0.07
N LEU A 30 18.89 6.94 0.35
CA LEU A 30 18.97 5.55 0.82
C LEU A 30 19.09 4.53 -0.33
N GLY A 31 19.03 4.98 -1.59
CA GLY A 31 19.22 4.14 -2.77
C GLY A 31 17.93 3.54 -3.34
N TYR A 32 16.76 3.95 -2.86
CA TYR A 32 15.50 3.60 -3.50
C TYR A 32 15.41 4.28 -4.86
N ARG A 33 14.91 3.56 -5.88
CA ARG A 33 14.71 4.11 -7.24
C ARG A 33 13.24 4.33 -7.57
N LEU A 34 12.35 3.71 -6.79
CA LEU A 34 10.90 3.86 -6.88
C LEU A 34 10.35 4.01 -5.47
N ILE A 35 9.41 4.91 -5.30
CA ILE A 35 8.58 5.01 -4.10
C ILE A 35 7.10 5.00 -4.48
N ALA A 36 6.25 4.48 -3.61
CA ALA A 36 4.82 4.68 -3.69
C ALA A 36 4.34 5.46 -2.46
N ILE A 37 3.54 6.49 -2.73
CA ILE A 37 2.92 7.32 -1.71
C ILE A 37 1.44 6.98 -1.64
N THR A 38 0.93 6.74 -0.44
CA THR A 38 -0.49 6.53 -0.20
C THR A 38 -1.24 7.85 -0.25
N PHE A 39 -2.29 7.88 -1.06
CA PHE A 39 -3.16 9.03 -1.22
C PHE A 39 -4.60 8.70 -0.80
N PRO A 40 -5.37 9.70 -0.34
CA PRO A 40 -6.81 9.54 -0.16
C PRO A 40 -7.51 9.30 -1.50
N SER A 41 -8.60 8.51 -1.49
CA SER A 41 -9.31 8.08 -2.71
C SER A 41 -9.99 9.22 -3.49
N ASN A 42 -10.20 10.37 -2.84
CA ASN A 42 -10.79 11.59 -3.39
C ASN A 42 -9.74 12.64 -3.83
N LEU A 43 -8.45 12.29 -3.84
CA LEU A 43 -7.38 13.20 -4.25
C LEU A 43 -7.55 13.72 -5.69
N THR A 44 -7.10 14.96 -5.91
CA THR A 44 -7.03 15.60 -7.23
C THR A 44 -5.81 15.15 -8.04
N GLU A 45 -5.94 15.11 -9.36
CA GLU A 45 -4.81 14.81 -10.27
C GLU A 45 -3.67 15.84 -10.16
N GLU A 46 -3.98 17.07 -9.76
CA GLU A 46 -3.01 18.15 -9.58
C GLU A 46 -2.02 17.86 -8.45
N GLU A 47 -2.51 17.32 -7.33
CA GLU A 47 -1.68 16.92 -6.19
C GLU A 47 -0.71 15.79 -6.58
N ILE A 48 -1.17 14.80 -7.36
CA ILE A 48 -0.31 13.72 -7.87
C ILE A 48 0.78 14.32 -8.78
N ARG A 49 0.40 15.19 -9.71
CA ARG A 49 1.35 15.82 -10.64
C ARG A 49 2.41 16.63 -9.90
N ARG A 50 2.01 17.40 -8.89
CA ARG A 50 2.93 18.16 -8.04
C ARG A 50 3.98 17.25 -7.39
N LEU A 51 3.56 16.13 -6.78
CA LEU A 51 4.49 15.21 -6.14
C LEU A 51 5.36 14.44 -7.13
N ARG A 52 4.84 14.12 -8.33
CA ARG A 52 5.67 13.55 -9.40
C ARG A 52 6.79 14.50 -9.80
N ASN A 53 6.55 15.81 -9.85
CA ASN A 53 7.60 16.80 -10.16
C ASN A 53 8.69 16.84 -9.08
N ILE A 54 8.30 16.89 -7.80
CA ILE A 54 9.25 16.83 -6.67
C ILE A 54 10.08 15.54 -6.71
N SER A 55 9.46 14.41 -7.05
CA SER A 55 10.14 13.11 -7.14
C SER A 55 11.13 13.06 -8.31
N LYS A 56 10.77 13.65 -9.46
CA LYS A 56 11.67 13.80 -10.61
C LYS A 56 12.91 14.62 -10.28
N GLU A 57 12.75 15.74 -9.56
CA GLU A 57 13.87 16.56 -9.10
C GLU A 57 14.81 15.77 -8.17
N ALA A 58 14.25 14.90 -7.33
CA ALA A 58 15.01 13.99 -6.46
C ALA A 58 15.54 12.73 -7.19
N LYS A 59 15.33 12.60 -8.51
CA LYS A 59 15.74 11.47 -9.36
C LYS A 59 15.20 10.11 -8.88
N ILE A 60 13.96 10.10 -8.39
CA ILE A 60 13.27 8.89 -7.94
C ILE A 60 11.89 8.80 -8.60
N ASP A 61 11.49 7.61 -9.01
CA ASP A 61 10.17 7.39 -9.60
C ASP A 61 9.09 7.36 -8.51
N LEU A 62 7.90 7.85 -8.84
CA LEU A 62 6.74 7.88 -7.94
C LEU A 62 5.58 7.11 -8.55
N ALA A 63 5.07 6.14 -7.79
CA ALA A 63 3.80 5.45 -8.05
C ALA A 63 2.70 5.97 -7.11
N SER A 64 1.47 6.12 -7.63
CA SER A 64 0.30 6.44 -6.80
C SER A 64 -0.27 5.19 -6.16
N ARG A 65 -0.44 5.22 -4.83
CA ARG A 65 -1.07 4.15 -4.06
C ARG A 65 -2.37 4.64 -3.40
N VAL A 66 -3.34 3.75 -3.28
CA VAL A 66 -4.52 3.94 -2.42
C VAL A 66 -4.75 2.70 -1.56
N ASP A 67 -5.08 2.92 -0.29
CA ASP A 67 -5.49 1.87 0.63
C ASP A 67 -7.01 1.83 0.74
N LEU A 68 -7.60 0.71 0.37
CA LEU A 68 -9.04 0.47 0.50
C LEU A 68 -9.34 -0.29 1.78
N LYS A 69 -10.37 0.17 2.49
CA LYS A 69 -10.89 -0.51 3.69
C LYS A 69 -12.38 -0.83 3.54
N PRO A 70 -12.75 -1.71 2.60
CA PRO A 70 -14.14 -2.03 2.33
C PRO A 70 -14.71 -2.91 3.45
N LYS A 71 -15.99 -2.71 3.77
CA LYS A 71 -16.73 -3.52 4.74
C LYS A 71 -17.31 -4.79 4.11
N THR A 72 -17.65 -4.71 2.82
CA THR A 72 -18.23 -5.84 2.07
C THR A 72 -17.54 -6.08 0.72
N PRO A 73 -17.68 -7.29 0.12
CA PRO A 73 -17.18 -7.58 -1.22
C PRO A 73 -17.76 -6.67 -2.31
N GLU A 74 -19.03 -6.28 -2.20
CA GLU A 74 -19.72 -5.41 -3.17
C GLU A 74 -19.11 -4.01 -3.16
N GLU A 75 -18.85 -3.48 -1.96
CA GLU A 75 -18.16 -2.20 -1.77
C GLU A 75 -16.75 -2.24 -2.37
N LEU A 76 -16.01 -3.34 -2.15
CA LEU A 76 -14.69 -3.54 -2.75
C LEU A 76 -14.79 -3.49 -4.30
N ILE A 77 -15.69 -4.26 -4.90
CA ILE A 77 -15.86 -4.31 -6.36
C ILE A 77 -16.21 -2.93 -6.92
N TYR A 78 -17.10 -2.19 -6.24
CA TYR A 78 -17.48 -0.84 -6.62
C TYR A 78 -16.27 0.10 -6.60
N ASN A 79 -15.50 0.11 -5.50
CA ASN A 79 -14.31 0.95 -5.36
C ASN A 79 -13.25 0.60 -6.42
N LEU A 80 -13.01 -0.69 -6.68
CA LEU A 80 -12.04 -1.14 -7.69
C LEU A 80 -12.40 -0.67 -9.10
N ARG A 81 -13.69 -0.66 -9.48
CA ARG A 81 -14.14 -0.15 -10.79
C ARG A 81 -13.80 1.32 -10.97
N LYS A 82 -13.94 2.12 -9.90
CA LYS A 82 -13.69 3.57 -9.92
C LYS A 82 -12.21 3.92 -9.87
N LEU A 83 -11.42 3.16 -9.11
CA LEU A 83 -10.05 3.57 -8.71
C LEU A 83 -8.94 2.91 -9.53
N ARG A 84 -9.17 1.73 -10.14
CA ARG A 84 -8.10 0.98 -10.84
C ARG A 84 -7.41 1.75 -11.97
N ARG A 85 -8.13 2.65 -12.64
CA ARG A 85 -7.59 3.49 -13.72
C ARG A 85 -6.95 4.79 -13.23
N ARG A 86 -7.10 5.13 -11.94
CA ARG A 86 -6.60 6.35 -11.32
C ARG A 86 -5.34 6.10 -10.48
N PHE A 87 -5.26 4.93 -9.85
CA PHE A 87 -4.15 4.53 -9.00
C PHE A 87 -3.32 3.43 -9.65
N GLU A 88 -2.00 3.55 -9.51
CA GLU A 88 -1.05 2.56 -10.02
C GLU A 88 -1.03 1.32 -9.13
N ILE A 89 -1.14 1.51 -7.81
CA ILE A 89 -1.16 0.46 -6.79
C ILE A 89 -2.45 0.59 -5.95
N ILE A 90 -3.16 -0.52 -5.79
CA ILE A 90 -4.29 -0.66 -4.89
C ILE A 90 -3.97 -1.71 -3.84
N ALA A 91 -3.90 -1.27 -2.58
CA ALA A 91 -3.84 -2.16 -1.43
C ALA A 91 -5.22 -2.29 -0.78
N VAL A 92 -5.54 -3.47 -0.28
CA VAL A 92 -6.80 -3.73 0.44
C VAL A 92 -6.51 -4.19 1.85
N ILE A 93 -7.02 -3.42 2.81
CA ILE A 93 -7.02 -3.75 4.23
C ILE A 93 -8.09 -4.81 4.49
N CYS A 94 -7.65 -6.02 4.78
CA CYS A 94 -8.47 -7.22 4.86
C CYS A 94 -8.92 -7.51 6.30
N GLU A 95 -10.04 -6.92 6.72
CA GLU A 95 -10.60 -7.15 8.07
C GLU A 95 -11.59 -8.32 8.13
N SER A 96 -12.23 -8.69 7.01
CA SER A 96 -13.17 -9.81 6.95
C SER A 96 -12.71 -10.88 5.95
N LYS A 97 -13.07 -12.14 6.25
CA LYS A 97 -12.74 -13.30 5.39
C LYS A 97 -13.33 -13.16 3.97
N ASN A 98 -14.55 -12.65 3.87
CA ASN A 98 -15.23 -12.47 2.57
C ASN A 98 -14.52 -11.41 1.73
N VAL A 99 -14.12 -10.28 2.32
CA VAL A 99 -13.34 -9.24 1.65
C VAL A 99 -11.96 -9.77 1.26
N ALA A 100 -11.26 -10.44 2.17
CA ALA A 100 -9.92 -10.97 1.92
C ALA A 100 -9.88 -11.92 0.72
N ARG A 101 -10.81 -12.89 0.67
CA ARG A 101 -10.91 -13.84 -0.44
C ARG A 101 -11.33 -13.17 -1.76
N GLN A 102 -12.23 -12.19 -1.69
CA GLN A 102 -12.60 -11.41 -2.86
C GLN A 102 -11.42 -10.58 -3.38
N ALA A 103 -10.65 -9.96 -2.50
CA ALA A 103 -9.48 -9.18 -2.86
C ALA A 103 -8.38 -10.07 -3.45
N ALA A 104 -8.10 -11.23 -2.85
CA ALA A 104 -7.08 -12.16 -3.31
C ALA A 104 -7.31 -12.68 -4.73
N LYS A 105 -8.57 -12.90 -5.13
CA LYS A 105 -8.92 -13.39 -6.47
C LYS A 105 -9.10 -12.28 -7.52
N ASP A 106 -9.25 -11.02 -7.11
CA ASP A 106 -9.52 -9.92 -8.04
C ASP A 106 -8.21 -9.33 -8.59
N ARG A 107 -7.99 -9.44 -9.90
CA ARG A 107 -6.76 -8.98 -10.58
C ARG A 107 -6.53 -7.47 -10.53
N ARG A 108 -7.48 -6.70 -9.99
CA ARG A 108 -7.36 -5.24 -9.82
C ARG A 108 -6.80 -4.86 -8.45
N VAL A 109 -6.60 -5.82 -7.56
CA VAL A 109 -5.92 -5.65 -6.28
C VAL A 109 -4.47 -6.07 -6.43
N ASP A 110 -3.55 -5.20 -6.02
CA ASP A 110 -2.12 -5.45 -6.11
C ASP A 110 -1.57 -5.97 -4.77
N LEU A 111 -2.06 -5.43 -3.65
CA LEU A 111 -1.57 -5.77 -2.31
C LEU A 111 -2.71 -6.13 -1.34
N LEU A 112 -2.50 -7.18 -0.55
CA LEU A 112 -3.35 -7.57 0.57
C LEU A 112 -2.64 -7.19 1.86
N ASN A 113 -3.26 -6.31 2.65
CA ASN A 113 -2.75 -5.90 3.94
C ASN A 113 -3.64 -6.47 5.04
N PHE A 114 -3.04 -7.18 6.00
CA PHE A 114 -3.74 -7.73 7.16
C PHE A 114 -3.31 -6.93 8.40
N PRO A 115 -4.14 -5.97 8.86
CA PRO A 115 -3.73 -5.01 9.89
C PRO A 115 -3.65 -5.64 11.29
N SER A 116 -4.25 -6.81 11.48
CA SER A 116 -4.29 -7.50 12.76
C SER A 116 -3.08 -8.41 12.91
N LEU A 117 -2.25 -8.07 13.89
CA LEU A 117 -1.18 -8.91 14.40
C LEU A 117 -1.72 -9.94 15.42
N ASP A 118 -3.01 -9.86 15.73
CA ASP A 118 -3.70 -10.89 16.49
C ASP A 118 -4.05 -12.04 15.54
N PHE A 119 -3.14 -13.01 15.44
CA PHE A 119 -3.32 -14.26 14.68
C PHE A 119 -4.60 -15.01 15.05
N ARG A 120 -5.26 -14.68 16.17
CA ARG A 120 -6.54 -15.28 16.58
C ARG A 120 -7.76 -14.63 15.93
N ARG A 121 -7.62 -13.47 15.29
CA ARG A 121 -8.73 -12.78 14.59
C ARG A 121 -8.73 -13.07 13.10
N ARG A 122 -7.85 -12.41 12.35
CA ARG A 122 -7.77 -12.50 10.89
C ARG A 122 -6.33 -12.35 10.45
N PHE A 123 -5.82 -13.40 9.83
CA PHE A 123 -4.49 -13.44 9.24
C PHE A 123 -4.60 -13.93 7.79
N PHE A 124 -3.51 -13.88 7.05
CA PHE A 124 -3.42 -14.43 5.70
C PHE A 124 -3.31 -15.96 5.78
N ASP A 125 -4.41 -16.68 5.51
CA ASP A 125 -4.45 -18.13 5.64
C ASP A 125 -4.12 -18.86 4.32
N LYS A 126 -4.04 -20.19 4.37
CA LYS A 126 -3.71 -21.02 3.20
C LYS A 126 -4.66 -20.80 2.03
N ALA A 127 -5.95 -20.58 2.28
CA ALA A 127 -6.92 -20.36 1.22
C ALA A 127 -6.75 -18.99 0.58
N GLU A 128 -6.46 -17.93 1.35
CA GLU A 128 -6.09 -16.65 0.73
C GLU A 128 -4.76 -16.71 -0.02
N ALA A 129 -3.79 -17.48 0.47
CA ALA A 129 -2.52 -17.71 -0.24
C ALA A 129 -2.73 -18.41 -1.58
N GLU A 130 -3.57 -19.45 -1.63
CA GLU A 130 -3.90 -20.17 -2.85
C GLU A 130 -4.68 -19.29 -3.85
N LEU A 131 -5.61 -18.46 -3.36
CA LEU A 131 -6.31 -17.51 -4.21
C LEU A 131 -5.36 -16.45 -4.78
N ALA A 132 -4.47 -15.90 -3.95
CA ALA A 132 -3.50 -14.89 -4.34
C ALA A 132 -2.45 -15.45 -5.32
N SER A 133 -1.99 -16.68 -5.13
CA SER A 133 -1.01 -17.33 -6.03
C SER A 133 -1.57 -17.58 -7.43
N ASN A 134 -2.89 -17.77 -7.55
CA ASN A 134 -3.59 -17.87 -8.84
C ASN A 134 -4.04 -16.50 -9.40
N GLY A 135 -3.86 -15.43 -8.61
CA GLY A 135 -4.20 -14.06 -8.93
C GLY A 135 -2.97 -13.20 -9.26
N LEU A 136 -3.07 -11.90 -8.97
CA LEU A 136 -1.96 -10.94 -9.06
C LEU A 136 -1.67 -10.25 -7.72
N ALA A 137 -2.50 -10.52 -6.71
CA ALA A 137 -2.38 -9.88 -5.42
C ALA A 137 -1.22 -10.49 -4.62
N SER A 138 -0.43 -9.65 -3.97
CA SER A 138 0.66 -10.06 -3.08
C SER A 138 0.34 -9.72 -1.63
N LEU A 139 0.84 -10.53 -0.68
CA LEU A 139 0.77 -10.18 0.74
C LEU A 139 1.74 -9.03 1.04
N GLU A 140 1.24 -7.96 1.65
CA GLU A 140 2.06 -6.89 2.19
C GLU A 140 2.38 -7.13 3.67
N ILE A 141 3.64 -6.90 4.04
CA ILE A 141 4.11 -6.93 5.42
C ILE A 141 4.74 -5.57 5.74
N ASP A 142 4.06 -4.76 6.54
CA ASP A 142 4.58 -3.47 6.97
C ASP A 142 5.62 -3.64 8.08
N ILE A 143 6.80 -3.05 7.88
CA ILE A 143 7.90 -3.11 8.86
C ILE A 143 7.75 -2.06 9.98
N LYS A 144 6.97 -1.00 9.75
CA LYS A 144 6.78 0.10 10.72
C LYS A 144 6.43 -0.38 12.14
N PRO A 145 5.50 -1.33 12.35
CA PRO A 145 5.19 -1.84 13.70
C PRO A 145 6.39 -2.45 14.42
N LEU A 146 7.32 -3.11 13.71
CA LEU A 146 8.54 -3.67 14.30
C LEU A 146 9.46 -2.59 14.87
N LEU A 147 9.45 -1.41 14.26
CA LEU A 147 10.29 -0.27 14.66
C LEU A 147 9.65 0.58 15.75
N THR A 148 8.33 0.69 15.79
CA THR A 148 7.62 1.61 16.70
C THR A 148 7.03 0.94 17.94
N LEU A 149 6.77 -0.36 17.90
CA LEU A 149 6.24 -1.08 19.05
C LEU A 149 7.37 -1.58 19.95
N GLU A 150 7.06 -1.70 21.24
CA GLU A 150 8.00 -2.16 22.27
C GLU A 150 7.37 -3.25 23.15
N GLY A 151 8.24 -4.00 23.85
CA GLY A 151 7.83 -4.98 24.85
C GLY A 151 6.85 -6.04 24.31
N PRO A 152 5.81 -6.42 25.09
CA PRO A 152 4.84 -7.43 24.70
C PRO A 152 4.08 -7.13 23.40
N ALA A 153 3.89 -5.85 23.05
CA ALA A 153 3.20 -5.47 21.82
C ALA A 153 4.03 -5.82 20.57
N ARG A 154 5.36 -5.72 20.64
CA ARG A 154 6.28 -6.13 19.56
C ARG A 154 6.50 -7.65 19.53
N ILE A 155 6.57 -8.30 20.69
CA ILE A 155 6.80 -9.75 20.78
C ILE A 155 5.62 -10.55 20.19
N ARG A 156 4.41 -9.99 20.24
CA ARG A 156 3.17 -10.63 19.75
C ARG A 156 2.88 -10.39 18.26
N LEU A 157 3.81 -9.78 17.52
CA LEU A 157 3.70 -9.58 16.08
C LEU A 157 3.72 -10.88 15.29
#